data_AF-A0A6G1SQ03-F1
#
_entry.id   AF-A0A6G1SQ03-F1
#
_cell.length_a   1.000
_cell.length_b   1.000
_cell.length_c   1.000
_cell.angle_alpha   90.00
_cell.angle_beta   90.00
_cell.angle_gamma   90.00
#
_symmetry.space_group_name_H-M   'P 1'
#
loop_
_entity.id
_entity.type
_entity.pdbx_description
1 polymer ?
#
loop_
_entity_poly.entity_id
_entity_poly.type
_entity_poly.pdbx_seq_one_letter_code
_entity_poly.pdbx_strand_id
1 'polypeptide(L)'
;MCEYVTSCEQVEGDLCLHGGKCKNLEQGGYHCACQDPWYGPVCQFQAETQFDAILLVVITCVGFLLAACAVVSLVIFRSVRKARATRGTYSPSTQEKFGNSASDLLKPPAPERLI
;
A
#
# COMPACT_ATOMS: atom_id res chain seq x y z
N MET A 1 11.02 44.65 -38.66
CA MET A 1 11.44 45.38 -37.45
C MET A 1 10.60 44.82 -36.31
N CYS A 2 11.18 44.27 -35.25
CA CYS A 2 10.40 43.89 -34.06
C CYS A 2 10.34 45.10 -33.13
N GLU A 3 9.16 45.54 -32.73
CA GLU A 3 9.00 46.53 -31.66
C GLU A 3 9.19 45.85 -30.30
N TYR A 4 9.93 46.52 -29.41
CA TYR A 4 10.16 46.04 -28.06
C TYR A 4 9.06 46.61 -27.15
N VAL A 5 8.40 45.74 -26.38
CA VAL A 5 7.33 46.15 -25.46
C VAL A 5 7.96 46.60 -24.15
N THR A 6 7.71 47.84 -23.73
CA THR A 6 8.28 48.42 -22.50
C THR A 6 7.27 48.61 -21.38
N SER A 7 5.97 48.49 -21.67
CA SER A 7 4.88 48.65 -20.70
C SER A 7 3.73 47.69 -20.99
N CYS A 8 2.96 47.39 -19.96
CA CYS A 8 1.74 46.58 -20.01
C CYS A 8 0.62 47.20 -20.88
N GLU A 9 0.58 48.53 -21.03
CA GLU A 9 -0.51 49.22 -21.76
C GLU A 9 -0.23 49.37 -23.26
N GLN A 10 0.94 48.96 -23.74
CA GLN A 10 1.37 49.19 -25.12
C GLN A 10 0.73 48.23 -26.13
N VAL A 11 0.15 47.12 -25.65
CA VAL A 11 -0.47 46.10 -26.51
C VAL A 11 -1.95 46.01 -26.15
N GLU A 12 -2.81 46.03 -27.16
CA GLU A 12 -4.25 45.83 -27.00
C GLU A 12 -4.53 44.32 -26.87
N GLY A 13 -4.19 43.75 -25.70
CA GLY A 13 -4.36 42.33 -25.37
C GLY A 13 -3.59 41.90 -24.12
N ASP A 14 -3.81 40.66 -23.68
CA ASP A 14 -3.13 40.11 -22.50
C ASP A 14 -1.66 39.75 -22.83
N LEU A 15 -0.72 40.55 -22.31
CA LEU A 15 0.73 40.27 -22.38
C LEU A 15 1.12 38.98 -21.65
N CYS A 16 0.41 38.68 -20.56
CA CYS A 16 0.69 37.56 -19.69
C CYS A 16 -0.40 36.51 -19.85
N LEU A 17 -0.01 35.29 -20.22
CA LEU A 17 -0.93 34.20 -20.45
C LEU A 17 -1.47 33.62 -19.13
N HIS A 18 -2.54 32.83 -19.23
CA HIS A 18 -3.09 32.02 -18.13
C HIS A 18 -3.41 32.80 -16.85
N GLY A 19 -3.87 34.04 -16.98
CA GLY A 19 -4.24 34.89 -15.85
C GLY A 19 -3.05 35.53 -15.12
N GLY A 20 -1.87 35.55 -15.74
CA GLY A 20 -0.73 36.31 -15.23
C GLY A 20 -1.03 37.80 -15.16
N LYS A 21 -0.52 38.48 -14.13
CA LYS A 21 -0.69 39.93 -13.95
C LYS A 21 0.53 40.67 -14.47
N CYS A 22 0.34 41.53 -15.46
CA CYS A 22 1.41 42.38 -15.96
C CYS A 22 1.75 43.50 -14.96
N LYS A 23 3.04 43.71 -14.71
CA LYS A 23 3.57 44.79 -13.88
C LYS A 23 4.68 45.53 -14.63
N ASN A 24 4.62 46.85 -14.63
CA ASN A 24 5.67 47.69 -15.19
C ASN A 24 6.87 47.77 -14.22
N LEU A 25 8.09 47.69 -14.76
CA LEU A 25 9.32 47.90 -14.00
C LEU A 25 9.71 49.38 -14.03
N GLU A 26 10.22 49.89 -12.91
CA GLU A 26 10.63 51.30 -12.80
C GLU A 26 11.81 51.67 -13.71
N GLN A 27 12.66 50.70 -14.05
CA GLN A 27 13.80 50.87 -14.95
C GLN A 27 13.42 50.78 -16.44
N GLY A 28 12.11 50.66 -16.73
CA GLY A 28 11.57 50.35 -18.05
C GLY A 28 11.46 48.83 -18.28
N GLY A 29 10.44 48.43 -19.04
CA GLY A 29 10.11 47.03 -19.27
C GLY A 29 8.89 46.56 -18.47
N TYR A 30 8.47 45.33 -18.73
CA TYR A 30 7.36 44.68 -18.03
C TYR A 30 7.80 43.33 -17.45
N HIS A 31 7.08 42.90 -16.41
CA HIS A 31 7.20 41.57 -15.84
C HIS A 31 5.81 40.97 -15.61
N CYS A 32 5.65 39.71 -16.02
CA CYS A 32 4.44 38.95 -15.76
C CYS A 32 4.55 38.22 -14.42
N ALA A 33 3.71 38.61 -13.46
CA ALA A 33 3.51 37.85 -12.23
C ALA A 33 2.57 36.67 -12.52
N CYS A 34 3.15 35.47 -12.68
CA CYS A 34 2.41 34.25 -13.00
C CYS A 34 1.71 33.66 -11.76
N GLN A 35 0.57 33.02 -12.01
CA GLN A 35 -0.16 32.26 -11.01
C GLN A 35 0.27 30.80 -11.07
N ASP A 36 0.49 30.15 -9.93
CA ASP A 36 0.77 28.71 -9.90
C ASP A 36 -0.33 27.92 -10.63
N PRO A 37 0.01 26.91 -11.45
CA PRO A 37 1.36 26.34 -11.66
C PRO A 37 2.15 26.98 -12.82
N TRP A 38 1.75 28.13 -13.35
CA TRP A 38 2.35 28.71 -14.55
C TRP A 38 3.63 29.48 -14.27
N TYR A 39 4.58 29.43 -15.20
CA TYR A 39 5.87 30.10 -15.11
C TYR A 39 6.40 30.51 -16.50
N GLY A 40 7.48 31.30 -16.50
CA GLY A 40 8.13 31.82 -17.70
C GLY A 40 7.90 33.32 -17.91
N PRO A 41 8.55 33.93 -18.93
CA PRO A 41 8.47 35.37 -19.20
C PRO A 41 7.05 35.92 -19.35
N VAL A 42 6.14 35.12 -19.93
CA VAL A 42 4.74 35.48 -20.19
C VAL A 42 3.78 34.41 -19.65
N CYS A 43 4.22 33.64 -18.64
CA CYS A 43 3.42 32.56 -18.05
C CYS A 43 2.99 31.47 -19.04
N GLN A 44 3.84 31.19 -20.04
CA GLN A 44 3.54 30.23 -21.10
C GLN A 44 3.75 28.77 -20.69
N PHE A 45 4.54 28.50 -19.65
CA PHE A 45 4.88 27.15 -19.25
C PHE A 45 4.07 26.74 -18.03
N GLN A 46 3.54 25.52 -18.05
CA GLN A 46 2.87 24.94 -16.90
C GLN A 46 3.88 24.09 -16.13
N ALA A 47 4.00 24.31 -14.83
CA ALA A 47 4.64 23.35 -13.96
C ALA A 47 3.66 22.19 -13.79
N GLU A 48 3.90 21.12 -14.53
CA GLU A 48 3.22 19.85 -14.27
C GLU A 48 3.56 19.46 -12.84
N THR A 49 2.64 19.71 -11.90
CA THR A 49 2.77 19.29 -10.52
C THR A 49 2.58 17.78 -10.50
N GLN A 50 3.70 17.10 -10.70
CA GLN A 50 3.86 15.68 -10.49
C GLN A 50 3.53 15.43 -9.02
N PHE A 51 2.27 15.13 -8.70
CA PHE A 51 2.03 14.16 -7.65
C PHE A 51 2.75 12.90 -8.12
N ASP A 52 4.00 12.80 -7.67
CA ASP A 52 5.06 12.05 -8.31
C ASP A 52 4.56 10.67 -8.69
N ALA A 53 4.58 10.34 -9.99
CA ALA A 53 4.29 8.98 -10.44
C ALA A 53 5.14 7.97 -9.65
N ILE A 54 6.32 8.39 -9.18
CA ILE A 54 7.19 7.67 -8.26
C ILE A 54 6.47 7.34 -6.94
N LEU A 55 5.80 8.28 -6.28
CA LEU A 55 5.09 8.04 -5.02
C LEU A 55 3.93 7.05 -5.20
N LEU A 56 3.17 7.16 -6.29
CA LEU A 56 2.09 6.21 -6.62
C LEU A 56 2.64 4.80 -6.90
N VAL A 57 3.73 4.70 -7.67
CA VAL A 57 4.42 3.43 -7.92
C VAL A 57 4.96 2.83 -6.63
N VAL A 58 5.54 3.63 -5.74
CA VAL A 58 6.05 3.15 -4.45
C VAL A 58 4.92 2.64 -3.56
N ILE A 59 3.82 3.39 -3.42
CA ILE A 59 2.66 2.97 -2.61
C ILE A 59 2.06 1.66 -3.13
N THR A 60 1.88 1.55 -4.46
CA THR A 60 1.32 0.33 -5.06
C THR A 60 2.26 -0.86 -4.86
N CYS A 61 3.57 -0.71 -5.14
CA CYS A 61 4.56 -1.76 -4.90
C CYS A 61 4.58 -2.22 -3.43
N VAL A 62 4.62 -1.29 -2.47
CA VAL A 62 4.62 -1.63 -1.04
C VAL A 62 3.30 -2.31 -0.64
N GLY A 63 2.16 -1.81 -1.10
CA GLY A 63 0.84 -2.40 -0.84
C GLY A 63 0.75 -3.84 -1.38
N PHE A 64 1.22 -4.09 -2.60
CA PHE A 64 1.26 -5.43 -3.18
C PHE A 64 2.17 -6.38 -2.40
N LEU A 65 3.36 -5.92 -1.97
CA LEU A 65 4.27 -6.73 -1.17
C LEU A 65 3.67 -7.09 0.19
N LEU A 66 3.02 -6.14 0.88
CA LEU A 66 2.34 -6.40 2.15
C LEU A 66 1.16 -7.37 1.99
N ALA A 67 0.36 -7.21 0.94
CA ALA A 67 -0.74 -8.12 0.63
C ALA A 67 -0.23 -9.54 0.32
N ALA A 68 0.83 -9.66 -0.49
CA ALA A 68 1.47 -10.95 -0.77
C ALA A 68 1.99 -11.61 0.52
N CYS A 69 2.69 -10.86 1.37
CA CYS A 69 3.16 -11.35 2.68
C CYS A 69 2.01 -11.77 3.60
N ALA A 70 0.89 -11.03 3.61
CA ALA A 70 -0.31 -11.39 4.37
C ALA A 70 -0.93 -12.70 3.83
N VAL A 71 -1.04 -12.86 2.51
CA VAL A 71 -1.55 -14.09 1.88
C VAL A 71 -0.64 -15.27 2.20
N VAL A 72 0.68 -15.12 2.06
CA VAL A 72 1.66 -16.17 2.39
C VAL A 72 1.57 -16.55 3.86
N SER A 73 1.52 -15.58 4.78
CA SER A 73 1.39 -15.87 6.21
C SER A 73 0.07 -16.58 6.54
N LEU A 74 -1.06 -16.22 5.90
CA LEU A 74 -2.33 -16.94 6.05
C LEU A 74 -2.27 -18.37 5.51
N VAL A 75 -1.63 -18.59 4.36
CA VAL A 75 -1.45 -19.92 3.77
C VAL A 75 -0.56 -20.78 4.66
N ILE A 76 0.57 -20.24 5.12
CA ILE A 76 1.47 -20.92 6.07
C ILE A 76 0.73 -21.20 7.38
N PHE A 77 -0.04 -20.25 7.89
CA PHE A 77 -0.80 -20.45 9.12
C PHE A 77 -1.86 -21.55 8.97
N ARG A 78 -2.55 -21.59 7.83
CA ARG A 78 -3.50 -22.67 7.49
C ARG A 78 -2.78 -24.00 7.32
N SER A 79 -1.61 -24.03 6.67
CA SER A 79 -0.82 -25.25 6.47
C SER A 79 -0.23 -25.76 7.78
N VAL A 80 0.25 -24.87 8.65
CA VAL A 80 0.72 -25.17 10.01
C VAL A 80 -0.43 -25.63 10.88
N ARG A 81 -1.62 -25.02 10.82
CA ARG A 81 -2.81 -25.50 11.53
C ARG A 81 -3.21 -26.91 11.06
N LYS A 82 -3.22 -27.13 9.74
CA LYS A 82 -3.49 -28.45 9.15
C LYS A 82 -2.43 -29.48 9.55
N ALA A 83 -1.15 -29.09 9.52
CA ALA A 83 -0.03 -29.95 9.92
C ALA A 83 -0.02 -30.22 11.44
N ARG A 84 -0.44 -29.26 12.27
CA ARG A 84 -0.61 -29.45 13.72
C ARG A 84 -1.78 -30.39 14.02
N ALA A 85 -2.84 -30.40 13.22
CA ALA A 85 -3.91 -31.40 13.34
C ALA A 85 -3.41 -32.84 13.08
N THR A 86 -2.35 -33.01 12.30
CA THR A 86 -1.74 -34.32 11.99
C THR A 86 -0.42 -34.60 12.72
N ARG A 87 0.07 -33.66 13.54
CA ARG A 87 1.31 -33.79 14.36
C ARG A 87 1.05 -34.01 15.84
N GLY A 88 -0.21 -34.07 16.27
CA GLY A 88 -0.50 -34.77 17.51
C GLY A 88 -0.05 -36.22 17.36
N THR A 89 0.54 -36.79 18.41
CA THR A 89 0.78 -38.22 18.64
C THR A 89 -0.51 -39.06 18.63
N TYR A 90 -1.57 -38.57 17.99
CA TYR A 90 -2.85 -39.20 17.84
C TYR A 90 -2.94 -39.80 16.44
N SER A 91 -2.73 -41.12 16.38
CA SER A 91 -3.00 -41.93 15.22
C SER A 91 -4.49 -42.32 15.23
N PRO A 92 -5.32 -41.82 14.30
CA PRO A 92 -6.78 -41.99 14.33
C PRO A 92 -7.26 -43.42 14.04
N SER A 93 -6.36 -44.39 13.88
CA SER A 93 -6.72 -45.80 13.65
C SER A 93 -6.56 -46.70 14.88
N THR A 94 -5.83 -46.27 15.93
CA THR A 94 -5.61 -47.07 17.14
C THR A 94 -6.44 -46.63 18.34
N GLN A 95 -6.87 -45.37 18.41
CA GLN A 95 -7.74 -44.89 19.49
C GLN A 95 -9.25 -45.12 19.21
N GLU A 96 -9.65 -45.24 17.95
CA GLU A 96 -11.04 -45.61 17.56
C GLU A 96 -11.35 -47.11 17.78
N LYS A 97 -10.32 -47.96 17.90
CA LYS A 97 -10.49 -49.41 18.19
C LYS A 97 -10.59 -49.74 19.67
N PHE A 98 -10.18 -48.82 20.54
CA PHE A 98 -10.27 -48.95 21.99
C PHE A 98 -11.39 -48.05 22.55
N GLY A 99 -12.55 -48.09 21.90
CA GLY A 99 -13.81 -47.61 22.49
C GLY A 99 -14.24 -48.55 23.61
N ASN A 100 -13.86 -48.20 24.84
CA ASN A 100 -14.49 -48.60 26.10
C ASN A 100 -15.00 -50.06 26.19
N SER A 101 -14.11 -51.05 26.17
CA SER A 101 -14.42 -52.39 26.67
C SER A 101 -13.95 -52.50 28.12
N ALA A 102 -14.88 -52.23 29.04
CA ALA A 102 -14.74 -52.40 30.49
C ALA A 102 -14.71 -53.88 30.91
N SER A 103 -13.98 -54.73 30.20
CA SER A 103 -13.98 -56.19 30.40
C SER A 103 -12.69 -56.77 31.00
N ASP A 104 -11.65 -55.96 31.22
CA ASP A 104 -10.37 -56.45 31.80
C ASP A 104 -10.16 -56.11 33.29
N LEU A 105 -11.18 -55.60 33.99
CA LEU A 105 -11.12 -55.28 35.43
C LEU A 105 -11.88 -56.26 36.34
N LEU A 106 -12.11 -57.51 35.92
CA LEU A 106 -12.42 -58.60 36.86
C LEU A 106 -11.26 -59.58 36.93
N LYS A 107 -10.26 -59.25 37.77
CA LYS A 107 -9.38 -60.28 38.31
C LYS A 107 -10.18 -61.09 39.33
N PRO A 108 -10.36 -62.41 39.17
CA PRO A 108 -11.05 -63.22 40.18
C PRO A 108 -10.26 -63.19 41.51
N PRO A 109 -10.95 -63.20 42.66
CA PRO A 109 -10.29 -63.12 43.96
C PRO A 109 -9.41 -64.34 44.20
N ALA A 110 -8.26 -64.13 44.86
CA ALA A 110 -7.30 -65.19 45.15
C ALA A 110 -7.91 -66.25 46.08
N PRO A 111 -7.67 -67.56 45.85
CA PRO A 111 -8.17 -68.59 46.75
C PRO A 111 -7.42 -68.53 48.09
N GLU A 112 -8.19 -68.32 49.15
CA GLU A 112 -7.77 -68.42 50.54
C GLU A 112 -7.39 -69.88 50.84
N ARG A 113 -6.16 -70.11 51.32
CA ARG A 113 -5.73 -71.42 51.82
C ARG A 113 -5.88 -71.44 53.33
N LEU A 114 -6.79 -72.29 53.82
CA LEU A 114 -6.94 -72.65 55.23
C LEU A 114 -5.63 -73.24 55.77
N ILE A 115 -5.16 -72.68 56.89
CA ILE A 115 -4.30 -73.33 57.88
C ILE A 115 -5.02 -73.24 59.21
#